data_AF-A0A963NW50-F1
#
_entry.id   AF-A0A963NW50-F1
#
_cell.length_a   1.000
_cell.length_b   1.000
_cell.length_c   1.000
_cell.angle_alpha   90.00
_cell.angle_beta   90.00
_cell.angle_gamma   90.00
#
_symmetry.space_group_name_H-M   'P 1'
#
loop_
_entity.id
_entity.type
_entity.pdbx_description
1 polymer ?
#
loop_
_entity_poly.entity_id
_entity_poly.type
_entity_poly.pdbx_seq_one_letter_code
_entity_poly.pdbx_strand_id
1 'polypeptide(L)' 'MSTTADLVTALKKELKSAQMTYADLARQLGMAESSVKRMLAKGDMPLSRIDAICRALALDFADLARRVADAQPL' A
#
# COMPACT_ATOMS: atom_id res chain seq x y z
N MET A 1 5.84 15.46 10.12
CA MET A 1 5.18 14.41 10.95
C MET A 1 4.77 13.30 10.00
N SER A 2 5.32 12.09 10.14
CA SER A 2 4.91 10.95 9.32
C SER A 2 3.56 10.45 9.82
N THR A 3 2.58 10.33 8.91
CA THR A 3 1.23 9.88 9.24
C THR A 3 0.90 8.59 8.51
N THR A 4 -0.12 7.87 8.96
CA THR A 4 -0.65 6.69 8.26
C THR A 4 -1.00 6.99 6.80
N ALA A 5 -1.35 8.23 6.48
CA ALA A 5 -1.61 8.69 5.11
C ALA A 5 -0.36 8.64 4.21
N ASP A 6 0.84 8.88 4.76
CA ASP A 6 2.09 8.83 4.02
C ASP A 6 2.45 7.39 3.63
N LEU A 7 2.21 6.44 4.54
CA LEU A 7 2.31 5.00 4.27
C LEU A 7 1.39 4.55 3.14
N VAL A 8 0.13 4.97 3.18
CA VAL A 8 -0.85 4.65 2.13
C VAL A 8 -0.46 5.28 0.79
N THR A 9 0.12 6.47 0.82
CA THR A 9 0.62 7.15 -0.38
C THR A 9 1.84 6.43 -0.96
N ALA A 10 2.77 5.98 -0.13
CA ALA A 10 3.89 5.16 -0.56
C ALA A 10 3.42 3.84 -1.19
N LEU A 11 2.48 3.13 -0.56
CA LEU A 11 1.87 1.91 -1.14
C LEU A 11 1.28 2.14 -2.54
N LYS A 12 0.57 3.25 -2.73
CA LYS A 12 0.03 3.62 -4.06
C LYS A 12 1.13 3.86 -5.09
N LYS A 13 2.25 4.46 -4.69
CA LYS A 13 3.42 4.63 -5.57
C LYS A 13 4.04 3.28 -5.94
N GLU A 14 4.16 2.37 -4.99
CA GLU A 14 4.69 1.02 -5.24
C GLU A 14 3.79 0.22 -6.18
N LEU A 15 2.48 0.26 -6.00
CA LEU A 15 1.53 -0.35 -6.94
C LEU A 15 1.73 0.16 -8.37
N LYS A 16 1.93 1.48 -8.53
CA LYS A 16 2.22 2.08 -9.82
C LYS A 16 3.59 1.66 -10.38
N SER A 17 4.62 1.58 -9.53
CA SER A 17 5.98 1.17 -9.95
C SER A 17 6.03 -0.30 -10.36
N ALA A 18 5.28 -1.16 -9.66
CA ALA A 18 5.16 -2.57 -9.96
C ALA A 18 4.21 -2.86 -11.15
N GLN A 19 3.62 -1.82 -11.76
CA GLN A 19 2.58 -1.94 -12.79
C GLN A 19 1.40 -2.84 -12.36
N MET A 20 1.15 -2.94 -11.05
CA MET A 20 0.08 -3.77 -10.51
C MET A 20 -1.22 -2.96 -10.43
N THR A 21 -2.25 -3.43 -11.13
CA THR A 21 -3.55 -2.76 -11.10
C THR A 21 -4.32 -3.07 -9.81
N TYR A 22 -5.33 -2.27 -9.48
CA TYR A 22 -6.22 -2.59 -8.37
C TYR A 22 -6.98 -3.90 -8.59
N ALA A 23 -7.24 -4.29 -9.83
CA ALA A 23 -7.87 -5.57 -10.16
C ALA A 23 -6.94 -6.75 -9.83
N ASP A 24 -5.65 -6.62 -10.14
CA ASP A 24 -4.65 -7.66 -9.82
C ASP A 24 -4.44 -7.79 -8.32
N LEU A 25 -4.31 -6.65 -7.62
CA LEU A 25 -4.24 -6.63 -6.16
C LEU A 25 -5.50 -7.25 -5.55
N ALA A 26 -6.68 -6.96 -6.09
CA ALA A 26 -7.93 -7.52 -5.61
C ALA A 26 -7.98 -9.05 -5.76
N ARG A 27 -7.48 -9.59 -6.88
CA ARG A 27 -7.33 -11.04 -7.08
C ARG A 27 -6.39 -11.65 -6.05
N GLN A 28 -5.24 -11.03 -5.80
CA GLN A 28 -4.29 -11.53 -4.80
C GLN A 28 -4.83 -11.46 -3.37
N LEU A 29 -5.62 -10.45 -3.05
CA LEU A 29 -6.23 -10.27 -1.73
C LEU A 29 -7.53 -11.07 -1.54
N GLY A 30 -8.04 -11.74 -2.58
CA GLY A 30 -9.34 -12.41 -2.55
C GLY A 30 -10.52 -11.46 -2.29
N MET A 31 -10.45 -10.24 -2.82
CA MET A 31 -11.43 -9.18 -2.59
C MET A 31 -12.02 -8.64 -3.89
N ALA A 32 -13.12 -7.90 -3.78
CA ALA A 32 -13.60 -7.05 -4.87
C ALA A 32 -12.69 -5.82 -5.05
N GLU A 33 -12.41 -5.45 -6.31
CA GLU A 33 -11.62 -4.26 -6.65
C GLU A 33 -12.21 -2.97 -6.04
N SER A 34 -13.54 -2.86 -6.00
CA SER A 34 -14.24 -1.74 -5.36
C SER A 34 -13.89 -1.60 -3.88
N SER A 35 -13.69 -2.72 -3.18
CA SER A 35 -13.29 -2.73 -1.76
C SER A 35 -11.84 -2.30 -1.59
N VAL A 36 -10.94 -2.72 -2.49
CA VAL A 36 -9.54 -2.28 -2.51
C VAL A 36 -9.45 -0.77 -2.73
N LYS A 37 -10.19 -0.24 -3.71
CA LYS A 37 -10.28 1.21 -3.97
C LYS A 37 -10.78 1.97 -2.75
N ARG A 38 -11.85 1.48 -2.09
CA ARG A 38 -12.39 2.09 -0.87
C ARG A 38 -11.38 2.11 0.27
N MET A 39 -10.69 0.99 0.48
CA MET A 39 -9.68 0.82 1.54
C MET A 39 -8.50 1.78 1.33
N LEU A 40 -7.94 1.84 0.12
CA LEU A 40 -6.84 2.74 -0.22
C LEU A 40 -7.26 4.22 -0.27
N ALA A 41 -8.53 4.53 -0.58
CA ALA A 41 -9.05 5.89 -0.55
C ALA A 41 -9.27 6.40 0.88
N LYS A 42 -9.83 5.54 1.76
CA LYS A 42 -10.05 5.89 3.17
C LYS A 42 -8.75 5.98 3.95
N GLY A 43 -7.74 5.18 3.58
CA GLY A 43 -6.44 5.12 4.26
C GLY A 43 -6.51 4.52 5.67
N ASP A 44 -7.64 3.89 5.99
CA ASP A 44 -7.92 3.26 7.27
C ASP A 44 -8.09 1.75 7.03
N MET A 45 -7.09 0.99 7.44
CA MET A 45 -7.05 -0.47 7.27
C MET A 45 -6.19 -1.12 8.35
N PRO A 46 -6.49 -2.39 8.71
CA PRO A 46 -5.64 -3.15 9.62
C PRO A 46 -4.22 -3.33 9.09
N LEU A 47 -3.23 -3.45 9.98
CA LEU A 47 -1.84 -3.77 9.60
C LEU A 47 -1.74 -5.07 8.80
N SER A 48 -2.62 -6.05 9.06
CA SER A 48 -2.68 -7.30 8.29
C SER A 48 -3.04 -7.08 6.81
N ARG A 49 -3.81 -6.03 6.48
CA ARG A 49 -4.06 -5.65 5.08
C ARG A 49 -2.83 -5.05 4.43
N ILE A 50 -2.09 -4.24 5.17
CA ILE A 50 -0.83 -3.67 4.67
C ILE A 50 0.16 -4.80 4.39
N ASP A 51 0.32 -5.75 5.31
CA ASP A 51 1.18 -6.92 5.11
C ASP A 51 0.79 -7.72 3.87
N ALA A 52 -0.51 -7.97 3.66
CA ALA A 52 -0.99 -8.67 2.48
C ALA A 52 -0.69 -7.91 1.16
N ILE A 53 -0.79 -6.58 1.16
CA ILE A 53 -0.43 -5.74 -0.01
C ILE A 53 1.08 -5.78 -0.25
N CYS A 54 1.88 -5.66 0.82
CA CYS A 54 3.33 -5.75 0.77
C CYS A 54 3.78 -7.10 0.17
N ARG A 55 3.21 -8.22 0.64
CA ARG A 55 3.45 -9.55 0.05
C ARG A 55 3.07 -9.63 -1.42
N ALA A 56 1.93 -9.05 -1.80
CA ALA A 56 1.49 -9.01 -3.20
C ALA A 56 2.43 -8.22 -4.11
N LEU A 57 3.15 -7.25 -3.54
CA LEU A 57 4.17 -6.43 -4.19
C LEU A 57 5.59 -7.00 -4.09
N ALA A 58 5.78 -8.15 -3.43
CA ALA A 58 7.10 -8.68 -3.06
C ALA A 58 7.97 -7.62 -2.35
N LEU A 59 7.35 -6.85 -1.46
CA LEU A 59 7.96 -5.75 -0.72
C LEU A 59 7.89 -6.04 0.78
N ASP A 60 8.95 -5.72 1.53
CA ASP A 60 8.90 -5.78 2.98
C ASP A 60 8.32 -4.50 3.60
N PHE A 61 7.59 -4.65 4.70
CA PHE A 61 7.03 -3.50 5.43
C PHE A 61 8.14 -2.55 5.93
N ALA A 62 9.31 -3.08 6.28
CA ALA A 62 10.46 -2.28 6.68
C ALA A 62 10.97 -1.37 5.54
N ASP A 63 10.98 -1.87 4.31
CA ASP A 63 11.37 -1.09 3.13
C ASP A 63 10.34 0.00 2.84
N LEU A 64 9.06 -0.32 2.95
CA LEU A 64 7.98 0.66 2.82
C LEU A 64 8.13 1.78 3.87
N ALA A 65 8.36 1.43 5.13
CA ALA A 65 8.54 2.39 6.21
C ALA A 65 9.79 3.27 6.00
N ARG A 66 10.90 2.68 5.54
CA ARG A 66 12.12 3.41 5.20
C ARG A 66 11.88 4.41 4.07
N ARG A 67 11.18 4.01 3.00
CA ARG A 67 10.82 4.92 1.89
C ARG A 67 9.97 6.10 2.35
N VAL A 68 9.07 5.89 3.30
CA VAL A 68 8.25 6.98 3.89
C VAL A 68 9.13 7.94 4.69
N ALA A 69 10.09 7.41 5.46
CA ALA A 69 11.04 8.22 6.21
C ALA A 69 11.96 9.04 5.27
N ASP A 70 12.48 8.40 4.21
CA ASP A 70 13.39 9.03 3.24
C ASP A 70 12.67 10.04 2.32
N ALA A 71 11.37 9.88 2.10
CA ALA A 71 10.57 10.81 1.31
C ALA A 71 10.24 12.12 2.05
N GLN A 72 10.63 12.27 3.32
CA GLN A 72 10.57 13.56 4.01
C GLN A 72 11.77 14.41 3.63
N PRO A 73 11.56 15.62 3.06
CA PRO A 73 12.59 16.63 3.11
C PRO A 73 12.83 16.99 4.59
N LEU A 74 14.09 17.00 5.01
CA LEU A 74 14.56 17.58 6.28
C LEU A 74 14.03 19.00 6.47
#